data_AF-A0A2V7CEX3-F1
#
_entry.id   AF-A0A2V7CEX3-F1
#
_cell.length_a   1.000
_cell.length_b   1.000
_cell.length_c   1.000
_cell.angle_alpha   90.00
_cell.angle_beta   90.00
_cell.angle_gamma   90.00
#
_symmetry.space_group_name_H-M   'P 1'
#
loop_
_entity.id
_entity.type
_entity.pdbx_description
1 polymer ?
#
loop_
_entity_poly.entity_id
_entity_poly.type
_entity_poly.pdbx_seq_one_letter_code
_entity_poly.pdbx_strand_id
1 'polypeptide(L)'
;MRSGPRDRISPRHASTDQPQHVAGLRRLQRGPRAGSARAMSVSIAATGTRLEAVAVLTGWGHGIGALPADAGKAAAGRAVIPLGRPTLEGERFRRATRECLLGVAAVDALLRESNISRDAVKGSATALVYVTGGAYGASNRAFVVAESVGRASAVHFPYTAPSAMAGEVAIEFGLTGPYGILIGGAAATIDALWQATRLLAGGRCERALVLAVETFEECVDLYARGRWLVRRPLVEAAACALLVPGALHARYDAPRAPSALESLVRVRAGETLACAPLIALALARDGGGPASIAITGEWRGRRAGIQWQ
;
A
#
# COMPACT_ATOMS: atom_id res chain seq x y z
N MET A 1 5.70 61.87 -46.76
CA MET A 1 5.52 62.44 -45.41
C MET A 1 4.32 61.75 -44.78
N ARG A 2 4.46 61.32 -43.51
CA ARG A 2 3.52 60.54 -42.65
C ARG A 2 3.78 59.04 -42.54
N SER A 3 4.38 58.77 -41.39
CA SER A 3 4.82 57.57 -40.69
C SER A 3 3.68 56.78 -40.03
N GLY A 4 3.71 55.45 -40.23
CA GLY A 4 3.59 54.40 -39.20
C GLY A 4 2.21 54.05 -38.60
N PRO A 5 1.81 52.76 -38.59
CA PRO A 5 0.81 52.26 -37.65
C PRO A 5 1.50 51.79 -36.35
N ARG A 6 1.11 52.37 -35.21
CA ARG A 6 1.40 51.83 -33.87
C ARG A 6 0.22 50.96 -33.46
N ASP A 7 0.44 49.66 -33.41
CA ASP A 7 -0.51 48.71 -32.82
C ASP A 7 -0.71 49.01 -31.33
N ARG A 8 -1.99 49.16 -30.98
CA ARG A 8 -2.48 49.35 -29.61
C ARG A 8 -2.40 48.00 -28.88
N ILE A 9 -1.48 47.91 -27.92
CA ILE A 9 -1.54 46.91 -26.86
C ILE A 9 -2.66 47.32 -25.91
N SER A 10 -3.80 46.62 -26.00
CA SER A 10 -4.81 46.65 -24.94
C SER A 10 -4.39 45.68 -23.83
N PRO A 11 -4.47 46.08 -22.54
CA PRO A 11 -4.15 45.20 -21.44
C PRO A 11 -5.24 44.13 -21.31
N ARG A 12 -4.87 42.86 -21.50
CA ARG A 12 -5.75 41.76 -21.08
C ARG A 12 -5.72 41.70 -19.55
N HIS A 13 -6.89 41.88 -18.95
CA HIS A 13 -7.17 41.63 -17.55
C HIS A 13 -6.59 40.28 -17.12
N ALA A 14 -5.76 40.32 -16.07
CA ALA A 14 -5.36 39.14 -15.32
C ALA A 14 -6.60 38.59 -14.61
N SER A 15 -6.97 37.36 -14.93
CA SER A 15 -7.91 36.58 -14.11
C SER A 15 -7.23 36.27 -12.79
N THR A 16 -7.75 36.86 -11.72
CA THR A 16 -7.49 36.49 -10.33
C THR A 16 -8.07 35.09 -10.08
N ASP A 17 -7.28 34.03 -10.31
CA ASP A 17 -7.40 32.75 -9.60
C ASP A 17 -6.31 31.74 -9.98
N GLN A 18 -5.06 32.05 -9.64
CA GLN A 18 -4.03 31.01 -9.50
C GLN A 18 -3.15 31.29 -8.27
N PRO A 19 -2.99 30.32 -7.36
CA PRO A 19 -2.07 30.47 -6.24
C PRO A 19 -0.62 30.61 -6.74
N GLN A 20 0.11 31.57 -6.18
CA GLN A 20 1.47 31.97 -6.60
C GLN A 20 2.56 30.88 -6.49
N HIS A 21 2.24 29.71 -5.91
CA HIS A 21 3.19 28.60 -5.71
C HIS A 21 3.38 27.70 -6.94
N VAL A 22 2.59 27.85 -8.01
CA VAL A 22 2.68 26.97 -9.19
C VAL A 22 3.64 27.50 -10.28
N ALA A 23 4.01 28.78 -10.24
CA ALA A 23 4.94 29.38 -11.21
C ALA A 23 6.42 29.00 -11.00
N GLY A 24 6.78 28.52 -9.80
CA GLY A 24 8.16 28.17 -9.43
C GLY A 24 8.61 26.75 -9.80
N LEU A 25 7.69 25.85 -10.16
CA LEU A 25 7.99 24.42 -10.34
C LEU A 25 8.50 24.02 -11.72
N ARG A 26 8.56 24.95 -12.70
CA ARG A 26 9.10 24.66 -14.05
C ARG A 26 10.62 24.82 -14.20
N ARG A 27 11.35 25.13 -13.13
CA ARG A 27 12.83 25.29 -13.16
C ARG A 27 13.63 24.19 -12.45
N LEU A 28 13.02 23.06 -12.13
CA LEU A 28 13.71 21.90 -11.54
C LEU A 28 13.78 20.66 -12.45
N GLN A 29 13.38 20.78 -13.72
CA GLN A 29 13.75 19.82 -14.76
C GLN A 29 15.13 20.18 -15.33
N ARG A 30 16.19 19.94 -14.55
CA ARG A 30 17.56 19.84 -15.07
C ARG A 30 17.99 18.39 -14.91
N GLY A 31 18.19 17.72 -16.04
CA GLY A 31 18.56 16.31 -16.10
C GLY A 31 19.89 16.00 -15.39
N PRO A 32 20.12 14.73 -15.01
CA PRO A 32 21.33 14.33 -14.33
C PRO A 32 22.56 14.55 -15.23
N ARG A 33 23.57 15.26 -14.70
CA ARG A 33 24.90 15.37 -15.30
C ARG A 33 25.57 13.99 -15.27
N ALA A 34 26.16 13.61 -16.40
CA ALA A 34 27.00 12.42 -16.51
C ALA A 34 28.26 12.58 -15.64
N GLY A 35 28.29 11.87 -14.51
CA GLY A 35 29.49 11.64 -13.70
C GLY A 35 30.04 10.25 -14.02
N SER A 36 31.34 10.18 -14.29
CA SER A 36 32.09 8.98 -14.65
C SER A 36 32.01 7.89 -13.59
N ALA A 37 31.36 6.77 -13.91
CA ALA A 37 31.41 5.55 -13.12
C ALA A 37 32.39 4.56 -13.77
N ARG A 38 33.49 4.28 -13.07
CA ARG A 38 34.35 3.12 -13.30
C ARG A 38 33.48 1.86 -13.37
N ALA A 39 33.61 1.11 -14.45
CA ALA A 39 32.95 -0.16 -14.64
C ALA A 39 33.46 -1.18 -13.61
N MET A 40 32.68 -1.42 -12.55
CA MET A 40 32.68 -2.71 -11.88
C MET A 40 31.71 -3.60 -12.64
N SER A 41 32.19 -4.75 -13.11
CA SER A 41 31.38 -5.75 -13.77
C SER A 41 30.38 -6.33 -12.78
N VAL A 42 29.17 -5.77 -12.75
CA VAL A 42 28.03 -6.38 -12.07
C VAL A 42 27.49 -7.44 -13.02
N SER A 43 27.59 -8.70 -12.61
CA SER A 43 26.88 -9.80 -13.24
C SER A 43 25.40 -9.43 -13.32
N ILE A 44 24.88 -9.21 -14.53
CA ILE A 44 23.46 -8.98 -14.79
C ILE A 44 22.77 -10.35 -14.68
N ALA A 45 22.55 -10.81 -13.46
CA ALA A 45 21.91 -12.07 -13.16
C ALA A 45 20.57 -11.81 -12.45
N ALA A 46 19.49 -12.20 -13.13
CA ALA A 46 18.06 -12.08 -12.82
C ALA A 46 17.37 -10.75 -13.23
N THR A 47 16.71 -10.77 -14.39
CA THR A 47 15.77 -9.72 -14.85
C THR A 47 14.34 -9.91 -14.33
N GLY A 48 14.10 -10.94 -13.52
CA GLY A 48 12.81 -11.28 -12.95
C GLY A 48 12.70 -10.97 -11.46
N THR A 49 11.57 -11.35 -10.86
CA THR A 49 11.24 -11.15 -9.46
C THR A 49 10.61 -12.42 -8.89
N ARG A 50 10.90 -12.70 -7.62
CA ARG A 50 10.29 -13.82 -6.88
C ARG A 50 9.61 -13.28 -5.62
N LEU A 51 8.47 -13.86 -5.28
CA LEU A 51 7.86 -13.72 -3.96
C LEU A 51 8.66 -14.54 -2.95
N GLU A 52 9.40 -13.88 -2.07
CA GLU A 52 10.17 -14.51 -1.01
C GLU A 52 9.27 -14.98 0.13
N ALA A 53 8.39 -14.07 0.58
CA ALA A 53 7.55 -14.25 1.75
C ALA A 53 6.27 -13.42 1.63
N VAL A 54 5.23 -13.85 2.34
CA VAL A 54 3.99 -13.10 2.52
C VAL A 54 3.38 -13.48 3.86
N ALA A 55 2.97 -12.48 4.65
CA ALA A 55 2.22 -12.68 5.88
C ALA A 55 0.90 -11.92 5.83
N VAL A 56 -0.09 -12.47 6.53
CA VAL A 56 -1.48 -12.00 6.51
C VAL A 56 -2.03 -11.99 7.93
N LEU A 57 -2.48 -10.82 8.37
CA LEU A 57 -3.27 -10.63 9.58
C LEU A 57 -4.67 -10.17 9.14
N THR A 58 -5.71 -10.81 9.65
CA THR A 58 -7.10 -10.41 9.37
C THR A 58 -7.95 -10.47 10.63
N GLY A 59 -9.12 -9.82 10.63
CA GLY A 59 -10.11 -9.99 11.69
C GLY A 59 -10.58 -11.43 11.93
N TRP A 60 -10.25 -12.38 11.05
CA TRP A 60 -10.47 -13.82 11.26
C TRP A 60 -9.34 -14.51 12.04
N GLY A 61 -8.16 -13.89 12.10
CA GLY A 61 -6.98 -14.41 12.77
C GLY A 61 -5.70 -14.26 11.94
N HIS A 62 -4.66 -14.95 12.41
CA HIS A 62 -3.33 -14.95 11.85
C HIS A 62 -3.18 -16.00 10.75
N GLY A 63 -2.62 -15.60 9.60
CA GLY A 63 -2.39 -16.45 8.46
C GLY A 63 -3.67 -16.84 7.70
N ILE A 64 -3.48 -17.44 6.53
CA ILE A 64 -4.56 -17.89 5.64
C ILE A 64 -5.36 -19.09 6.20
N GLY A 65 -4.78 -19.85 7.13
CA GLY A 65 -5.45 -20.96 7.81
C GLY A 65 -6.60 -20.49 8.71
N ALA A 66 -6.55 -19.23 9.17
CA ALA A 66 -7.63 -18.63 9.95
C ALA A 66 -8.81 -18.15 9.10
N LEU A 67 -8.65 -18.03 7.77
CA LEU A 67 -9.73 -17.58 6.90
C LEU A 67 -10.84 -18.63 6.84
N PRO A 68 -12.12 -18.25 7.04
CA PRO A 68 -13.23 -19.18 6.91
C PRO A 68 -13.36 -19.70 5.46
N ALA A 69 -14.14 -20.76 5.28
CA ALA A 69 -14.53 -21.23 3.95
C ALA A 69 -15.43 -20.20 3.23
N ASP A 70 -16.27 -19.48 3.99
CA ASP A 70 -17.11 -18.39 3.49
C ASP A 70 -17.24 -17.29 4.56
N ALA A 71 -16.64 -16.13 4.29
CA ALA A 71 -16.66 -14.97 5.18
C ALA A 71 -18.08 -14.42 5.41
N GLY A 72 -18.96 -14.49 4.41
CA GLY A 72 -20.33 -14.00 4.53
C GLY A 72 -21.13 -14.82 5.54
N LYS A 73 -20.98 -16.14 5.50
CA LYS A 73 -21.59 -17.04 6.49
C LYS A 73 -20.96 -16.88 7.87
N ALA A 74 -19.63 -16.88 7.95
CA ALA A 74 -18.89 -16.75 9.21
C ALA A 74 -19.10 -15.40 9.92
N ALA A 75 -19.42 -14.35 9.17
CA ALA A 75 -19.73 -13.04 9.74
C ALA A 75 -21.05 -13.04 10.52
N ALA A 76 -21.98 -13.96 10.23
CA ALA A 76 -23.27 -14.07 10.92
C ALA A 76 -24.00 -12.71 11.02
N GLY A 77 -24.02 -11.95 9.92
CA GLY A 77 -24.66 -10.63 9.83
C GLY A 77 -23.83 -9.44 10.32
N ARG A 78 -22.62 -9.65 10.85
CA ARG A 78 -21.70 -8.56 11.20
C ARG A 78 -21.22 -7.83 9.93
N ALA A 79 -21.33 -6.51 9.93
CA ALA A 79 -20.88 -5.67 8.81
C ALA A 79 -19.37 -5.46 8.77
N VAL A 80 -18.73 -5.40 9.94
CA VAL A 80 -17.29 -5.22 10.12
C VAL A 80 -16.74 -6.34 10.99
N ILE A 81 -15.62 -6.92 10.59
CA ILE A 81 -14.85 -7.91 11.34
C ILE A 81 -13.52 -7.25 11.74
N PRO A 82 -13.38 -6.79 12.99
CA PRO A 82 -12.20 -6.08 13.44
C PRO A 82 -11.01 -7.02 13.66
N LEU A 83 -9.81 -6.50 13.44
CA LEU A 83 -8.54 -7.15 13.75
C LEU A 83 -7.97 -6.57 15.05
N GLY A 84 -7.92 -7.39 16.10
CA GLY A 84 -7.48 -6.97 17.43
C GLY A 84 -6.19 -6.13 17.41
N ARG A 85 -6.18 -5.07 18.21
CA ARG A 85 -5.06 -4.13 18.30
C ARG A 85 -3.79 -4.85 18.81
N PRO A 86 -2.69 -4.86 18.04
CA PRO A 86 -1.44 -5.45 18.49
C PRO A 86 -0.87 -4.70 19.71
N THR A 87 -0.22 -5.44 20.60
CA THR A 87 0.60 -4.86 21.67
C THR A 87 2.04 -4.83 21.18
N LEU A 88 2.58 -3.62 20.98
CA LEU A 88 3.98 -3.41 20.60
C LEU A 88 4.72 -2.70 21.73
N GLU A 89 5.93 -3.16 22.03
CA GLU A 89 6.77 -2.55 23.06
C GLU A 89 7.41 -1.26 22.55
N GLY A 90 7.45 -0.24 23.42
CA GLY A 90 8.16 1.00 23.15
C GLY A 90 7.30 2.25 23.28
N GLU A 91 7.92 3.29 23.82
CA GLU A 91 7.30 4.56 24.19
C GLU A 91 6.60 5.26 23.03
N ARG A 92 7.11 5.08 21.81
CA ARG A 92 6.53 5.67 20.60
C ARG A 92 5.17 5.06 20.23
N PHE A 93 4.95 3.78 20.51
CA PHE A 93 3.72 3.09 20.12
C PHE A 93 2.53 3.41 21.02
N ARG A 94 2.76 4.01 22.20
CA ARG A 94 1.68 4.47 23.09
C ARG A 94 0.73 5.45 22.41
N ARG A 95 1.24 6.25 21.46
CA ARG A 95 0.47 7.24 20.69
C ARG A 95 0.14 6.80 19.26
N ALA A 96 0.67 5.66 18.83
CA ALA A 96 0.49 5.19 17.46
C ALA A 96 -0.97 4.79 17.21
N THR A 97 -1.46 5.14 16.03
CA THR A 97 -2.79 4.73 15.58
C THR A 97 -2.82 3.24 15.27
N ARG A 98 -4.03 2.68 15.20
CA ARG A 98 -4.25 1.24 15.02
C ARG A 98 -3.61 0.74 13.73
N GLU A 99 -3.75 1.48 12.64
CA GLU A 99 -3.14 1.15 11.35
C GLU A 99 -1.61 1.13 11.40
N CYS A 100 -0.97 2.01 12.20
CA CYS A 100 0.48 1.99 12.40
C CYS A 100 0.92 0.72 13.13
N LEU A 101 0.21 0.35 14.20
CA LEU A 101 0.49 -0.87 14.96
C LEU A 101 0.31 -2.12 14.09
N LEU A 102 -0.74 -2.17 13.30
CA LEU A 102 -1.02 -3.27 12.38
C LEU A 102 0.01 -3.36 11.25
N GLY A 103 0.45 -2.23 10.71
CA GLY A 103 1.52 -2.18 9.71
C GLY A 103 2.83 -2.77 10.24
N VAL A 104 3.25 -2.37 11.44
CA VAL A 104 4.43 -2.94 12.09
C VAL A 104 4.25 -4.42 12.38
N ALA A 105 3.10 -4.82 12.93
CA ALA A 105 2.80 -6.22 13.23
C ALA A 105 2.80 -7.11 11.97
N ALA A 106 2.36 -6.60 10.81
CA ALA A 106 2.37 -7.35 9.56
C ALA A 106 3.78 -7.59 9.01
N VAL A 107 4.69 -6.61 9.15
CA VAL A 107 6.10 -6.80 8.77
C VAL A 107 6.80 -7.75 9.75
N ASP A 108 6.56 -7.61 11.06
CA ASP A 108 7.09 -8.56 12.05
C ASP A 108 6.58 -9.98 11.83
N ALA A 109 5.29 -10.14 11.51
CA ALA A 109 4.71 -11.42 11.13
C ALA A 109 5.43 -12.03 9.92
N LEU A 110 5.65 -11.25 8.86
CA LEU A 110 6.38 -11.67 7.67
C LEU A 110 7.79 -12.17 8.00
N LEU A 111 8.54 -11.39 8.78
CA LEU A 111 9.92 -11.71 9.15
C LEU A 111 9.98 -12.97 10.02
N ARG A 112 9.11 -13.06 11.04
CA ARG A 112 9.05 -14.19 11.96
C ARG A 112 8.63 -15.49 11.28
N GLU A 113 7.55 -15.46 10.50
CA GLU A 113 7.02 -16.66 9.81
C GLU A 113 7.99 -17.19 8.75
N SER A 114 8.83 -16.32 8.18
CA SER A 114 9.77 -16.68 7.13
C SER A 114 11.21 -16.85 7.64
N ASN A 115 11.43 -16.75 8.95
CA ASN A 115 12.75 -16.79 9.59
C ASN A 115 13.76 -15.80 8.96
N ILE A 116 13.29 -14.60 8.60
CA ILE A 116 14.11 -13.53 8.04
C ILE A 116 14.49 -12.59 9.19
N SER A 117 15.77 -12.31 9.35
CA SER A 117 16.22 -11.38 10.39
C SER A 117 15.77 -9.94 10.09
N ARG A 118 15.49 -9.16 11.13
CA ARG A 118 15.21 -7.72 11.00
C ARG A 118 16.35 -6.97 10.28
N ASP A 119 17.60 -7.38 10.53
CA ASP A 119 18.77 -6.78 9.87
C ASP A 119 18.78 -7.02 8.35
N ALA A 120 18.19 -8.11 7.86
CA ALA A 120 18.17 -8.42 6.43
C ALA A 120 17.32 -7.44 5.60
N VAL A 121 16.36 -6.75 6.23
CA VAL A 121 15.53 -5.74 5.56
C VAL A 121 15.96 -4.30 5.86
N LYS A 122 16.87 -4.09 6.81
CA LYS A 122 17.31 -2.76 7.25
C LYS A 122 18.15 -2.03 6.17
N GLY A 123 18.04 -0.70 6.15
CA GLY A 123 18.89 0.18 5.36
C GLY A 123 18.30 0.56 4.00
N SER A 124 19.17 1.00 3.09
CA SER A 124 18.78 1.61 1.82
C SER A 124 18.52 0.61 0.69
N ALA A 125 18.91 -0.66 0.89
CA ALA A 125 18.73 -1.72 -0.09
C ALA A 125 17.30 -2.28 -0.13
N THR A 126 16.43 -1.91 0.82
CA THR A 126 15.04 -2.37 0.88
C THR A 126 14.08 -1.22 0.54
N ALA A 127 13.25 -1.43 -0.47
CA ALA A 127 12.14 -0.54 -0.79
C ALA A 127 10.92 -0.84 0.10
N LEU A 128 10.14 0.19 0.43
CA LEU A 128 8.83 0.09 1.06
C LEU A 128 7.78 0.75 0.18
N VAL A 129 6.77 -0.03 -0.23
CA VAL A 129 5.57 0.48 -0.91
C VAL A 129 4.35 0.15 -0.06
N TYR A 130 3.76 1.18 0.55
CA TYR A 130 2.52 1.05 1.32
C TYR A 130 1.30 1.32 0.44
N VAL A 131 0.24 0.53 0.63
CA VAL A 131 -1.03 0.68 -0.06
C VAL A 131 -2.22 0.63 0.90
N THR A 132 -3.21 1.48 0.65
CA THR A 132 -4.48 1.47 1.39
C THR A 132 -5.64 1.93 0.51
N GLY A 133 -6.85 1.46 0.80
CA GLY A 133 -8.12 1.92 0.26
C GLY A 133 -8.81 2.90 1.22
N GLY A 134 -8.72 2.66 2.53
CA GLY A 134 -9.26 3.52 3.58
C GLY A 134 -8.47 4.81 3.84
N ALA A 135 -7.22 4.90 3.35
CA ALA A 135 -6.33 6.04 3.56
C ALA A 135 -6.17 6.36 5.05
N TYR A 136 -6.48 7.58 5.46
CA TYR A 136 -6.43 8.09 6.83
C TYR A 136 -7.83 8.28 7.42
N GLY A 137 -8.85 7.59 6.88
CA GLY A 137 -10.24 7.75 7.32
C GLY A 137 -10.43 7.43 8.80
N ALA A 138 -9.88 6.29 9.25
CA ALA A 138 -9.98 5.84 10.64
C ALA A 138 -9.26 6.78 11.61
N SER A 139 -8.02 7.17 11.32
CA SER A 139 -7.26 8.08 12.17
C SER A 139 -7.85 9.49 12.22
N ASN A 140 -8.34 10.02 11.09
CA ASN A 140 -9.04 11.31 11.09
C ASN A 140 -10.34 11.24 11.89
N ARG A 141 -11.10 10.14 11.76
CA ARG A 141 -12.33 9.95 12.56
C ARG A 141 -12.00 9.94 14.05
N ALA A 142 -10.98 9.19 14.46
CA ALA A 142 -10.53 9.16 15.86
C ALA A 142 -10.09 10.54 16.36
N PHE A 143 -9.34 11.29 15.54
CA PHE A 143 -8.89 12.64 15.87
C PHE A 143 -10.06 13.62 16.04
N VAL A 144 -11.00 13.65 15.09
CA VAL A 144 -12.19 14.53 15.14
C VAL A 144 -13.09 14.20 16.33
N VAL A 145 -13.28 12.90 16.64
CA VAL A 145 -14.04 12.49 17.84
C VAL A 145 -13.33 12.96 19.11
N ALA A 146 -12.01 12.77 19.21
CA ALA A 146 -11.23 13.25 20.34
C ALA A 146 -11.31 14.78 20.49
N GLU A 147 -11.28 15.52 19.38
CA GLU A 147 -11.41 16.98 19.36
C GLU A 147 -12.77 17.42 19.91
N SER A 148 -13.85 16.78 19.48
CA SER A 148 -15.22 17.11 19.91
C SER A 148 -15.46 17.00 21.42
N VAL A 149 -14.62 16.24 22.13
CA VAL A 149 -14.69 16.05 23.59
C VAL A 149 -13.49 16.66 24.33
N GLY A 150 -12.71 17.54 23.68
CA GLY A 150 -11.58 18.25 24.29
C GLY A 150 -10.38 17.35 24.64
N ARG A 151 -10.24 16.19 23.98
CA ARG A 151 -9.16 15.21 24.19
C ARG A 151 -8.18 15.11 23.02
N ALA A 152 -8.40 15.84 21.94
CA ALA A 152 -7.41 15.93 20.86
C ALA A 152 -6.13 16.60 21.39
N SER A 153 -4.99 16.10 20.93
CA SER A 153 -3.67 16.64 21.25
C SER A 153 -2.90 16.83 19.96
N ALA A 154 -2.10 17.91 19.90
CA ALA A 154 -1.18 18.16 18.80
C ALA A 154 -0.23 16.98 18.54
N VAL A 155 0.03 16.14 19.55
CA VAL A 155 0.84 14.92 19.43
C VAL A 155 0.20 13.88 18.49
N HIS A 156 -1.13 13.88 18.34
CA HIS A 156 -1.84 12.94 17.47
C HIS A 156 -2.06 13.47 16.04
N PHE A 157 -1.90 14.77 15.83
CA PHE A 157 -2.09 15.39 14.51
C PHE A 157 -1.19 14.78 13.42
N PRO A 158 0.10 14.43 13.65
CA PRO A 158 0.90 13.75 12.62
C PRO A 158 0.30 12.43 12.13
N TYR A 159 -0.48 11.73 12.95
CA TYR A 159 -1.11 10.46 12.57
C TYR A 159 -2.36 10.61 11.70
N THR A 160 -2.82 11.83 11.45
CA THR A 160 -3.89 12.10 10.47
C THR A 160 -3.35 12.18 9.03
N ALA A 161 -2.02 12.10 8.85
CA ALA A 161 -1.40 12.09 7.54
C ALA A 161 -1.30 10.65 7.00
N PRO A 162 -1.56 10.42 5.69
CA PRO A 162 -1.41 9.10 5.09
C PRO A 162 0.02 8.53 5.19
N SER A 163 1.03 9.39 5.39
CA SER A 163 2.43 8.98 5.55
C SER A 163 2.79 8.47 6.93
N ALA A 164 1.95 8.65 7.94
CA ALA A 164 2.27 8.25 9.32
C ALA A 164 2.51 6.74 9.43
N MET A 165 1.63 5.92 8.84
CA MET A 165 1.74 4.47 8.88
C MET A 165 3.06 3.99 8.29
N ALA A 166 3.32 4.32 7.03
CA ALA A 166 4.53 3.86 6.37
C ALA A 166 5.81 4.49 6.97
N GLY A 167 5.72 5.68 7.56
CA GLY A 167 6.81 6.29 8.34
C GLY A 167 7.13 5.51 9.61
N GLU A 168 6.14 5.09 10.39
CA GLU A 168 6.34 4.27 11.59
C GLU A 168 6.97 2.92 11.27
N VAL A 169 6.56 2.28 10.16
CA VAL A 169 7.18 1.04 9.68
C VAL A 169 8.62 1.29 9.24
N ALA A 170 8.88 2.33 8.45
CA ALA A 170 10.23 2.66 8.03
C ALA A 170 11.17 2.93 9.23
N ILE A 171 10.68 3.64 10.25
CA ILE A 171 11.43 3.89 11.48
C ILE A 171 11.68 2.60 12.25
N GLU A 172 10.66 1.74 12.44
CA GLU A 172 10.82 0.47 13.19
C GLU A 172 11.88 -0.44 12.60
N PHE A 173 11.85 -0.62 11.29
CA PHE A 173 12.70 -1.58 10.59
C PHE A 173 13.95 -0.92 10.00
N GLY A 174 14.19 0.37 10.28
CA GLY A 174 15.34 1.12 9.81
C GLY A 174 15.44 1.17 8.27
N LEU A 175 14.30 1.30 7.59
CA LEU A 175 14.22 1.32 6.13
C LEU A 175 14.53 2.73 5.61
N THR A 176 15.55 2.84 4.76
CA THR A 176 16.00 4.12 4.18
C THR A 176 16.08 4.09 2.66
N GLY A 177 15.54 3.03 2.04
CA GLY A 177 15.53 2.84 0.59
C GLY A 177 14.37 3.55 -0.10
N PRO A 178 14.05 3.16 -1.36
CA PRO A 178 12.91 3.72 -2.10
C PRO A 178 11.61 3.58 -1.31
N TYR A 179 10.83 4.66 -1.25
CA TYR A 179 9.64 4.76 -0.43
C TYR A 179 8.45 5.28 -1.25
N GLY A 180 7.29 4.65 -1.13
CA GLY A 180 6.08 5.04 -1.85
C GLY A 180 4.80 4.72 -1.08
N ILE A 181 3.79 5.55 -1.25
CA ILE A 181 2.45 5.37 -0.68
C ILE A 181 1.44 5.48 -1.81
N LEU A 182 0.61 4.46 -1.99
CA LEU A 182 -0.47 4.43 -2.96
C LEU A 182 -1.82 4.36 -2.24
N ILE A 183 -2.77 5.15 -2.71
CA ILE A 183 -4.15 5.13 -2.22
C ILE A 183 -5.05 4.72 -3.38
N GLY A 184 -5.76 3.59 -3.24
CA GLY A 184 -6.60 3.06 -4.31
C GLY A 184 -6.97 1.59 -4.20
N GLY A 185 -6.99 1.03 -2.98
CA GLY A 185 -7.50 -0.32 -2.72
C GLY A 185 -6.74 -1.42 -3.48
N ALA A 186 -7.48 -2.44 -3.90
CA ALA A 186 -6.89 -3.63 -4.54
C ALA A 186 -6.17 -3.31 -5.85
N ALA A 187 -6.71 -2.42 -6.70
CA ALA A 187 -6.05 -2.05 -7.95
C ALA A 187 -4.70 -1.35 -7.71
N ALA A 188 -4.62 -0.45 -6.73
CA ALA A 188 -3.36 0.19 -6.34
C ALA A 188 -2.35 -0.79 -5.75
N THR A 189 -2.81 -1.92 -5.20
CA THR A 189 -1.91 -2.95 -4.68
C THR A 189 -1.25 -3.74 -5.81
N ILE A 190 -1.96 -3.95 -6.93
CA ILE A 190 -1.35 -4.47 -8.15
C ILE A 190 -0.31 -3.47 -8.70
N ASP A 191 -0.64 -2.18 -8.73
CA ASP A 191 0.30 -1.12 -9.13
C ASP A 191 1.55 -1.11 -8.23
N ALA A 192 1.41 -1.34 -6.92
CA ALA A 192 2.53 -1.45 -5.98
C ALA A 192 3.41 -2.68 -6.23
N LEU A 193 2.81 -3.85 -6.46
CA LEU A 193 3.54 -5.09 -6.81
C LEU A 193 4.33 -4.91 -8.12
N TRP A 194 3.73 -4.24 -9.10
CA TRP A 194 4.39 -3.88 -10.34
C TRP A 194 5.54 -2.89 -10.12
N GLN A 195 5.31 -1.82 -9.33
CA GLN A 195 6.36 -0.85 -9.00
C GLN A 195 7.53 -1.50 -8.27
N ALA A 196 7.27 -2.38 -7.31
CA ALA A 196 8.29 -3.15 -6.59
C ALA A 196 9.10 -4.04 -7.55
N THR A 197 8.43 -4.76 -8.46
CA THR A 197 9.09 -5.55 -9.51
C THR A 197 10.01 -4.67 -10.38
N ARG A 198 9.56 -3.47 -10.77
CA ARG A 198 10.38 -2.54 -11.56
C ARG A 198 11.57 -1.97 -10.79
N LEU A 199 11.45 -1.72 -9.49
CA LEU A 199 12.55 -1.27 -8.65
C LEU A 199 13.63 -2.35 -8.55
N LEU A 200 13.23 -3.62 -8.36
CA LEU A 200 14.14 -4.77 -8.33
C LEU A 200 14.83 -4.98 -9.68
N ALA A 201 14.07 -5.06 -10.78
CA ALA A 201 14.61 -5.26 -12.12
C ALA A 201 15.55 -4.12 -12.56
N GLY A 202 15.32 -2.90 -12.06
CA GLY A 202 16.18 -1.74 -12.31
C GLY A 202 17.38 -1.62 -11.38
N GLY A 203 17.63 -2.59 -10.48
CA GLY A 203 18.72 -2.54 -9.50
C GLY A 203 18.63 -1.38 -8.52
N ARG A 204 17.42 -0.86 -8.28
CA ARG A 204 17.18 0.30 -7.37
C ARG A 204 17.06 -0.11 -5.91
N CYS A 205 16.86 -1.40 -5.66
CA CYS A 205 16.82 -2.05 -4.36
C CYS A 205 17.14 -3.54 -4.56
N GLU A 206 17.58 -4.22 -3.50
CA GLU A 206 17.75 -5.67 -3.47
C GLU A 206 16.50 -6.40 -2.98
N ARG A 207 15.62 -5.70 -2.27
CA ARG A 207 14.40 -6.23 -1.65
C ARG A 207 13.30 -5.18 -1.73
N ALA A 208 12.06 -5.61 -1.83
CA ALA A 208 10.91 -4.71 -1.77
C ALA A 208 9.81 -5.28 -0.89
N LEU A 209 9.42 -4.51 0.13
CA LEU A 209 8.25 -4.76 0.96
C LEU A 209 7.04 -4.06 0.32
N VAL A 210 6.01 -4.83 -0.01
CA VAL A 210 4.69 -4.30 -0.36
C VAL A 210 3.78 -4.56 0.82
N LEU A 211 3.36 -3.48 1.48
CA LEU A 211 2.55 -3.52 2.70
C LEU A 211 1.17 -2.93 2.41
N ALA A 212 0.11 -3.61 2.84
CA ALA A 212 -1.24 -3.07 2.82
C ALA A 212 -1.87 -3.17 4.22
N VAL A 213 -2.60 -2.13 4.60
CA VAL A 213 -3.31 -2.06 5.89
C VAL A 213 -4.68 -1.42 5.68
N GLU A 214 -5.71 -2.02 6.28
CA GLU A 214 -7.09 -1.57 6.25
C GLU A 214 -7.72 -1.69 7.64
N THR A 215 -8.18 -0.56 8.17
CA THR A 215 -8.90 -0.46 9.44
C THR A 215 -10.25 0.21 9.23
N PHE A 216 -11.25 -0.22 9.99
CA PHE A 216 -12.64 0.19 9.87
C PHE A 216 -13.34 0.37 11.23
N GLU A 217 -12.76 -0.11 12.33
CA GLU A 217 -13.40 -0.11 13.66
C GLU A 217 -13.78 1.31 14.11
N GLU A 218 -12.87 2.27 13.93
CA GLU A 218 -13.10 3.69 14.27
C GLU A 218 -14.24 4.33 13.45
N CYS A 219 -14.58 3.73 12.31
CA CYS A 219 -15.58 4.18 11.36
C CYS A 219 -16.78 3.21 11.24
N VAL A 220 -16.94 2.28 12.20
CA VAL A 220 -17.93 1.19 12.08
C VAL A 220 -19.35 1.71 11.88
N ASP A 221 -19.72 2.83 12.50
CA ASP A 221 -21.04 3.46 12.37
C ASP A 221 -21.29 4.04 10.96
N LEU A 222 -20.25 4.54 10.30
CA LEU A 222 -20.32 5.02 8.93
C LEU A 222 -20.51 3.85 7.96
N TYR A 223 -19.75 2.78 8.14
CA TYR A 223 -19.85 1.59 7.30
C TYR A 223 -21.14 0.80 7.53
N ALA A 224 -21.66 0.74 8.75
CA ALA A 224 -22.96 0.13 9.04
C ALA A 224 -24.12 0.83 8.31
N ARG A 225 -24.04 2.17 8.20
CA ARG A 225 -24.99 2.98 7.41
C ARG A 225 -24.84 2.73 5.91
N GLY A 226 -23.61 2.63 5.42
CA GLY A 226 -23.30 2.33 4.02
C GLY A 226 -23.24 0.85 3.65
N ARG A 227 -23.73 -0.06 4.49
CA ARG A 227 -23.50 -1.52 4.34
C ARG A 227 -24.00 -2.10 3.01
N TRP A 228 -24.96 -1.45 2.35
CA TRP A 228 -25.45 -1.85 1.02
C TRP A 228 -24.43 -1.61 -0.09
N LEU A 229 -23.39 -0.82 0.14
CA LEU A 229 -22.32 -0.52 -0.83
C LEU A 229 -21.34 -1.70 -0.97
N VAL A 230 -21.32 -2.62 -0.01
CA VAL A 230 -20.46 -3.81 -0.01
C VAL A 230 -21.31 -5.06 0.20
N ARG A 231 -21.13 -6.08 -0.64
CA ARG A 231 -21.94 -7.32 -0.58
C ARG A 231 -21.49 -8.31 0.48
N ARG A 232 -20.31 -8.09 1.06
CA ARG A 232 -19.62 -8.97 2.00
C ARG A 232 -19.13 -8.14 3.20
N PRO A 233 -18.88 -8.78 4.35
CA PRO A 233 -18.34 -8.06 5.50
C PRO A 233 -17.04 -7.35 5.15
N LEU A 234 -16.88 -6.12 5.64
CA LEU A 234 -15.59 -5.45 5.67
C LEU A 234 -14.73 -6.13 6.72
N VAL A 235 -13.52 -6.51 6.35
CA VAL A 235 -12.62 -7.23 7.24
C VAL A 235 -11.34 -6.44 7.35
N GLU A 236 -11.04 -6.00 8.57
CA GLU A 236 -9.76 -5.35 8.82
C GLU A 236 -8.64 -6.33 8.57
N ALA A 237 -7.58 -5.82 7.96
CA ALA A 237 -6.45 -6.64 7.54
C ALA A 237 -5.17 -5.83 7.50
N ALA A 238 -4.06 -6.52 7.72
CA ALA A 238 -2.73 -6.04 7.42
C ALA A 238 -1.95 -7.19 6.78
N ALA A 239 -1.43 -6.97 5.58
CA ALA A 239 -0.71 -7.98 4.81
C ALA A 239 0.57 -7.39 4.26
N CYS A 240 1.65 -8.16 4.31
CA CYS A 240 2.94 -7.74 3.79
C CYS A 240 3.49 -8.83 2.87
N ALA A 241 4.05 -8.44 1.73
CA ALA A 241 4.78 -9.32 0.83
C ALA A 241 6.21 -8.81 0.66
N LEU A 242 7.17 -9.73 0.66
CA LEU A 242 8.58 -9.47 0.37
C LEU A 242 8.90 -10.02 -1.02
N LEU A 243 9.34 -9.13 -1.90
CA LEU A 243 9.82 -9.44 -3.24
C LEU A 243 11.35 -9.31 -3.31
N VAL A 244 11.98 -10.22 -4.04
CA VAL A 244 13.43 -10.27 -4.28
C VAL A 244 13.71 -10.53 -5.76
N PRO A 245 14.93 -10.30 -6.26
CA PRO A 245 15.31 -10.70 -7.62
C PRO A 245 15.08 -12.20 -7.81
N GLY A 246 14.60 -12.59 -8.99
CA GLY A 246 14.23 -13.97 -9.28
C GLY A 246 14.12 -14.27 -10.77
N ALA A 247 13.70 -15.49 -11.10
CA ALA A 247 13.62 -15.95 -12.49
C ALA A 247 12.31 -15.56 -13.20
N LEU A 248 11.22 -15.26 -12.46
CA LEU A 248 9.91 -15.01 -13.05
C LEU A 248 9.78 -13.58 -13.57
N HIS A 249 9.31 -13.42 -14.80
CA HIS A 249 9.00 -12.12 -15.38
C HIS A 249 7.57 -11.71 -15.02
N ALA A 250 7.43 -10.50 -14.48
CA ALA A 250 6.12 -9.93 -14.24
C ALA A 250 5.58 -9.25 -15.51
N ARG A 251 4.31 -9.46 -15.80
CA ARG A 251 3.53 -8.72 -16.79
C ARG A 251 2.39 -8.00 -16.10
N TYR A 252 2.24 -6.72 -16.40
CA TYR A 252 1.11 -5.91 -15.95
C TYR A 252 0.01 -5.87 -17.02
N ASP A 253 -1.25 -5.97 -16.61
CA ASP A 253 -2.41 -5.84 -17.48
C ASP A 253 -3.62 -5.18 -16.79
N ALA A 254 -4.69 -4.99 -17.56
CA ALA A 254 -5.97 -4.45 -17.09
C ALA A 254 -7.11 -5.39 -17.52
N PRO A 255 -7.21 -6.57 -16.91
CA PRO A 255 -8.15 -7.59 -17.34
C PRO A 255 -9.58 -7.13 -17.07
N ARG A 256 -10.54 -7.58 -17.89
CA ARG A 256 -11.97 -7.26 -17.68
C ARG A 256 -12.62 -8.09 -16.58
N ALA A 257 -12.11 -9.29 -16.33
CA ALA A 257 -12.67 -10.26 -15.40
C ALA A 257 -11.75 -10.48 -14.18
N PRO A 258 -12.29 -10.90 -13.02
CA PRO A 258 -11.48 -11.32 -11.89
C PRO A 258 -10.75 -12.63 -12.15
N SER A 259 -9.52 -12.72 -11.63
CA SER A 259 -8.81 -13.97 -11.45
C SER A 259 -9.57 -14.90 -10.49
N ALA A 260 -9.29 -16.20 -10.59
CA ALA A 260 -9.80 -17.19 -9.65
C ALA A 260 -9.37 -16.86 -8.21
N LEU A 261 -8.14 -16.40 -8.01
CA LEU A 261 -7.62 -16.00 -6.70
C LEU A 261 -8.36 -14.79 -6.12
N GLU A 262 -8.66 -13.75 -6.92
CA GLU A 262 -9.47 -12.62 -6.44
C GLU A 262 -10.85 -13.10 -5.98
N SER A 263 -11.49 -13.95 -6.78
CA SER A 263 -12.82 -14.49 -6.44
C SER A 263 -12.76 -15.31 -5.14
N LEU A 264 -11.73 -16.14 -4.98
CA LEU A 264 -11.51 -16.94 -3.78
C LEU A 264 -11.26 -16.07 -2.54
N VAL A 265 -10.43 -15.03 -2.65
CA VAL A 265 -10.18 -14.08 -1.54
C VAL A 265 -11.48 -13.41 -1.11
N ARG A 266 -12.29 -12.91 -2.05
CA ARG A 266 -13.59 -12.32 -1.70
C ARG A 266 -14.47 -13.30 -0.95
N VAL A 267 -14.49 -14.57 -1.37
CA VAL A 267 -15.26 -15.63 -0.70
C VAL A 267 -14.75 -15.88 0.72
N ARG A 268 -13.45 -16.14 0.88
CA ARG A 268 -12.84 -16.60 2.14
C ARG A 268 -12.56 -15.48 3.14
N ALA A 269 -12.11 -14.32 2.67
CA ALA A 269 -11.69 -13.22 3.54
C ALA A 269 -12.77 -12.15 3.72
N GLY A 270 -13.66 -11.96 2.74
CA GLY A 270 -14.58 -10.81 2.70
C GLY A 270 -13.99 -9.64 1.93
N GLU A 271 -14.43 -8.42 2.22
CA GLU A 271 -13.89 -7.19 1.62
C GLU A 271 -12.72 -6.66 2.46
N THR A 272 -11.50 -6.94 2.02
CA THR A 272 -10.24 -6.51 2.66
C THR A 272 -9.51 -5.41 1.87
N LEU A 273 -10.20 -4.77 0.92
CA LEU A 273 -9.71 -3.65 0.10
C LEU A 273 -8.28 -3.83 -0.43
N ALA A 274 -7.32 -2.96 -0.06
CA ALA A 274 -5.93 -3.06 -0.52
C ALA A 274 -5.23 -4.35 -0.11
N CYS A 275 -5.63 -5.00 0.99
CA CYS A 275 -5.01 -6.25 1.40
C CYS A 275 -5.35 -7.43 0.47
N ALA A 276 -6.43 -7.35 -0.32
CA ALA A 276 -6.94 -8.49 -1.07
C ALA A 276 -5.90 -9.14 -2.02
N PRO A 277 -5.11 -8.39 -2.82
CA PRO A 277 -4.09 -9.00 -3.68
C PRO A 277 -2.94 -9.67 -2.91
N LEU A 278 -2.58 -9.18 -1.72
CA LEU A 278 -1.54 -9.81 -0.90
C LEU A 278 -2.07 -11.09 -0.24
N ILE A 279 -3.34 -11.13 0.15
CA ILE A 279 -4.00 -12.36 0.62
C ILE A 279 -4.09 -13.38 -0.53
N ALA A 280 -4.33 -12.94 -1.77
CA ALA A 280 -4.28 -13.79 -2.95
C ALA A 280 -2.89 -14.42 -3.16
N LEU A 281 -1.80 -13.66 -2.97
CA LEU A 281 -0.44 -14.20 -2.99
C LEU A 281 -0.22 -15.28 -1.93
N ALA A 282 -0.70 -15.05 -0.70
CA ALA A 282 -0.59 -16.02 0.38
C ALA A 282 -1.36 -17.32 0.07
N LEU A 283 -2.59 -17.23 -0.44
CA LEU A 283 -3.36 -18.40 -0.87
C LEU A 283 -2.69 -19.16 -2.02
N ALA A 284 -2.10 -18.45 -2.99
CA ALA A 284 -1.38 -19.07 -4.10
C ALA A 284 -0.15 -19.86 -3.65
N ARG A 285 0.57 -19.34 -2.65
CA ARG A 285 1.77 -19.98 -2.07
C ARG A 285 1.42 -21.26 -1.30
N ASP A 286 0.33 -21.26 -0.55
CA ASP A 286 -0.14 -22.41 0.24
C ASP A 286 -0.63 -23.58 -0.62
N GLY A 287 -1.22 -23.28 -1.78
CA GLY A 287 -1.62 -24.28 -2.77
C GLY A 287 -0.46 -24.99 -3.50
N GLY A 288 0.76 -24.94 -2.98
CA GLY A 288 1.95 -25.58 -3.57
C GLY A 288 2.74 -24.71 -4.54
N GLY A 289 2.41 -23.41 -4.67
CA GLY A 289 3.16 -22.43 -5.46
C GLY A 289 3.18 -22.73 -6.96
N PRO A 290 2.27 -22.18 -7.78
CA PRO A 290 2.28 -22.45 -9.20
C PRO A 290 3.51 -21.82 -9.88
N ALA A 291 3.97 -22.44 -10.98
CA ALA A 291 5.03 -21.90 -11.84
C ALA A 291 4.68 -20.51 -12.41
N SER A 292 3.38 -20.19 -12.46
CA SER A 292 2.86 -18.87 -12.80
C SER A 292 1.77 -18.44 -11.82
N ILE A 293 1.83 -17.19 -11.35
CA ILE A 293 0.85 -16.59 -10.45
C ILE A 293 0.19 -15.42 -11.16
N ALA A 294 -1.13 -15.45 -11.31
CA ALA A 294 -1.92 -14.35 -11.87
C ALA A 294 -2.90 -13.80 -10.82
N ILE A 295 -2.78 -12.50 -10.53
CA ILE A 295 -3.58 -11.83 -9.50
C ILE A 295 -4.19 -10.58 -10.10
N THR A 296 -5.45 -10.33 -9.72
CA THR A 296 -6.19 -9.14 -10.11
C THR A 296 -6.70 -8.41 -8.88
N GLY A 297 -6.94 -7.12 -9.03
CA GLY A 297 -7.57 -6.29 -8.02
C GLY A 297 -8.49 -5.26 -8.66
N GLU A 298 -9.66 -5.05 -8.08
CA GLU A 298 -10.60 -4.01 -8.52
C GLU A 298 -10.89 -3.03 -7.39
N TRP A 299 -10.89 -1.75 -7.74
CA TRP A 299 -11.31 -0.67 -6.87
C TRP A 299 -12.01 0.42 -7.68
N ARG A 300 -13.25 0.77 -7.29
CA ARG A 300 -14.05 1.83 -7.91
C ARG A 300 -14.11 1.75 -9.45
N GLY A 301 -14.32 0.54 -9.99
CA GLY A 301 -14.43 0.30 -11.43
C GLY A 301 -13.09 0.23 -12.18
N ARG A 302 -11.95 0.53 -11.55
CA ARG A 302 -10.62 0.26 -12.11
C ARG A 302 -10.18 -1.13 -11.70
N ARG A 303 -9.82 -1.94 -12.70
CA ARG A 303 -9.26 -3.29 -12.52
C ARG A 303 -7.84 -3.34 -13.06
N ALA A 304 -6.94 -3.91 -12.28
CA ALA A 304 -5.54 -4.13 -12.64
C ALA A 304 -5.19 -5.60 -12.42
N GLY A 305 -4.22 -6.10 -13.17
CA GLY A 305 -3.68 -7.44 -13.01
C GLY A 305 -2.16 -7.47 -13.13
N ILE A 306 -1.58 -8.47 -12.47
CA ILE A 306 -0.16 -8.81 -12.57
C ILE A 306 -0.02 -10.33 -12.69
N GLN A 307 0.84 -10.77 -13.60
CA GLN A 307 1.17 -12.17 -13.81
C GLN A 307 2.68 -12.37 -13.72
N TRP A 308 3.14 -13.29 -12.88
CA TRP A 308 4.52 -13.80 -12.89
C TRP A 308 4.57 -15.11 -13.66
N GLN A 309 5.53 -15.27 -14.58
CA GLN A 309 5.76 -16.47 -15.39
C GLN A 309 7.22 -16.63 -15.79
#